data_AF-A0A5S9MHP6-F1
#
_entry.id   AF-A0A5S9MHP6-F1
#
_cell.length_a   1.000
_cell.length_b   1.000
_cell.length_c   1.000
_cell.angle_alpha   90.00
_cell.angle_beta   90.00
_cell.angle_gamma   90.00
#
_symmetry.space_group_name_H-M   'P 1'
#
loop_
_entity.id
_entity.type
_entity.pdbx_description
1 polymer ?
#
loop_
_entity_poly.entity_id
_entity_poly.type
_entity_poly.pdbx_seq_one_letter_code
_entity_poly.pdbx_strand_id
1 'polypeptide(L)'
;MKKNLVDVDEKIVEAILKSGKQDNVSFFAFTATPKPKTLEKFGTVGIDGKPEAFHQYTMRQAIEEGFILDVLENYTTYKTFWKIAKTVDDDPEVSKKQATKKSLLNTFHCIRTALNKKKRNYH
;
A
#
# COMPACT_ATOMS: atom_id res chain seq x y z
N MET A 1 -12.10 17.96 4.47
CA MET A 1 -12.42 17.85 3.03
C MET A 1 -12.46 16.37 2.56
N LYS A 2 -13.46 15.58 2.99
CA LYS A 2 -13.62 14.16 2.55
C LYS A 2 -15.00 13.88 1.93
N LYS A 3 -15.79 14.91 1.64
CA LYS A 3 -17.23 14.77 1.35
C LYS A 3 -17.59 14.58 -0.14
N ASN A 4 -16.63 14.60 -1.07
CA ASN A 4 -16.94 14.60 -2.51
C ASN A 4 -16.60 13.29 -3.27
N LEU A 5 -15.65 12.47 -2.81
CA LEU A 5 -15.24 11.27 -3.57
C LEU A 5 -16.23 10.11 -3.46
N VAL A 6 -16.89 9.96 -2.30
CA VAL A 6 -17.89 8.90 -2.09
C VAL A 6 -19.13 9.13 -2.96
N ASP A 7 -19.53 10.39 -3.12
CA ASP A 7 -20.68 10.81 -3.91
C ASP A 7 -20.49 10.56 -5.43
N VAL A 8 -19.28 10.76 -5.95
CA VAL A 8 -18.97 10.54 -7.37
C VAL A 8 -19.07 9.06 -7.75
N ASP A 9 -18.50 8.16 -6.93
CA ASP A 9 -18.58 6.71 -7.16
C ASP A 9 -20.04 6.24 -7.18
N GLU A 10 -20.85 6.72 -6.23
CA GLU A 10 -22.27 6.34 -6.13
C GLU A 10 -23.07 6.84 -7.35
N LYS A 11 -22.79 8.06 -7.83
CA LYS A 11 -23.40 8.61 -9.04
C LYS A 11 -23.06 7.85 -10.31
N ILE A 12 -21.80 7.43 -10.47
CA ILE A 12 -21.38 6.62 -11.63
C ILE A 12 -22.16 5.31 -11.64
N VAL A 13 -22.25 4.67 -10.48
CA VAL A 13 -22.95 3.39 -10.34
C VAL A 13 -24.44 3.53 -10.60
N GLU A 14 -25.08 4.60 -10.13
CA GLU A 14 -26.49 4.87 -10.39
C GLU A 14 -26.77 5.11 -11.89
N ALA A 15 -25.87 5.82 -12.58
CA ALA A 15 -25.96 6.03 -14.02
C ALA A 15 -25.87 4.70 -14.81
N ILE A 16 -24.96 3.81 -14.42
CA ILE A 16 -24.83 2.47 -15.04
C ILE A 16 -26.12 1.66 -14.85
N LEU A 17 -26.71 1.68 -13.64
CA LEU A 17 -27.95 0.95 -13.36
C LEU A 17 -29.15 1.48 -14.13
N LYS A 18 -29.25 2.81 -14.29
CA LYS A 18 -30.32 3.45 -15.08
C LYS A 18 -30.27 3.09 -16.56
N SER A 19 -29.09 2.79 -17.09
CA SER A 19 -28.92 2.41 -18.50
C SER A 19 -29.45 1.01 -18.84
N GLY A 20 -29.68 0.16 -17.82
CA GLY A 20 -30.15 -1.21 -18.00
C GLY A 20 -29.07 -2.16 -18.49
N LYS A 21 -29.21 -3.46 -18.19
CA LYS A 21 -28.27 -4.48 -18.64
C LYS A 21 -28.60 -4.86 -20.08
N GLN A 22 -27.74 -4.49 -21.03
CA GLN A 22 -27.87 -4.89 -22.44
C GLN A 22 -27.08 -6.19 -22.67
N ASP A 23 -27.65 -7.14 -23.41
CA ASP A 23 -27.06 -8.48 -23.59
C ASP A 23 -25.71 -8.48 -24.32
N ASN A 24 -25.42 -7.41 -25.05
CA ASN A 24 -24.17 -7.21 -25.81
C ASN A 24 -23.17 -6.27 -25.10
N VAL A 25 -23.45 -5.82 -23.88
CA VAL A 25 -22.59 -4.88 -23.15
C VAL A 25 -22.16 -5.47 -21.82
N SER A 26 -20.84 -5.54 -21.61
CA SER A 26 -20.24 -5.97 -20.34
C SER A 26 -19.64 -4.77 -19.61
N PHE A 27 -19.93 -4.65 -18.32
CA PHE A 27 -19.41 -3.59 -17.46
C PHE A 27 -18.35 -4.14 -16.51
N PHE A 28 -17.18 -3.50 -16.47
CA PHE A 28 -16.08 -3.85 -15.59
C PHE A 28 -15.71 -2.65 -14.72
N ALA A 29 -15.39 -2.91 -13.45
CA ALA A 29 -14.95 -1.89 -12.51
C ALA A 29 -13.51 -2.17 -12.08
N PHE A 30 -12.62 -1.19 -12.28
CA PHE A 30 -11.25 -1.22 -11.79
C PHE A 30 -11.13 -0.31 -10.58
N THR A 31 -10.64 -0.86 -9.47
CA THR A 31 -10.44 -0.11 -8.23
C THR A 31 -9.24 -0.62 -7.46
N ALA A 32 -8.44 0.31 -6.93
CA ALA A 32 -7.33 -0.02 -6.05
C ALA A 32 -7.82 -0.39 -4.63
N THR A 33 -9.00 0.10 -4.24
CA THR A 33 -9.60 -0.09 -2.92
C THR A 33 -11.08 -0.40 -3.07
N PRO A 34 -11.46 -1.67 -3.29
CA PRO A 34 -12.86 -2.04 -3.46
C PRO A 34 -13.63 -1.75 -2.17
N LYS A 35 -14.72 -0.99 -2.29
CA LYS A 35 -15.69 -0.79 -1.21
C LYS A 35 -16.70 -1.96 -1.21
N PRO A 36 -17.32 -2.30 -0.08
CA PRO A 36 -18.34 -3.37 -0.02
C PRO A 36 -19.46 -3.21 -1.06
N LYS A 37 -20.03 -2.00 -1.18
CA LYS A 37 -21.06 -1.68 -2.20
C LYS A 37 -20.58 -1.90 -3.65
N THR A 38 -19.28 -1.75 -3.92
CA THR A 38 -18.70 -1.99 -5.25
C THR A 38 -18.63 -3.49 -5.53
N LEU A 39 -18.23 -4.29 -4.53
CA LEU A 39 -18.22 -5.75 -4.63
C LEU A 39 -19.63 -6.31 -4.78
N GLU A 40 -20.61 -5.80 -4.04
CA GLU A 40 -22.01 -6.20 -4.18
C GLU A 40 -22.54 -6.00 -5.61
N LYS A 41 -22.03 -5.01 -6.35
CA LYS A 41 -22.53 -4.64 -7.68
C LYS A 41 -21.72 -5.22 -8.85
N PHE A 42 -20.41 -5.35 -8.69
CA PHE A 42 -19.50 -5.81 -9.74
C PHE A 42 -18.75 -7.11 -9.39
N GLY A 43 -18.85 -7.56 -8.15
CA GLY A 43 -18.20 -8.78 -7.69
C GLY A 43 -18.91 -10.02 -8.22
N THR A 44 -18.14 -11.10 -8.31
CA THR A 44 -18.61 -12.44 -8.62
C THR A 44 -18.87 -13.20 -7.32
N VAL A 45 -19.99 -13.92 -7.24
CA VAL A 45 -20.31 -14.73 -6.05
C VAL A 45 -19.35 -15.92 -6.01
N GLY A 46 -18.50 -15.95 -4.99
CA GLY A 46 -17.58 -17.05 -4.73
C GLY A 46 -18.28 -18.28 -4.13
N ILE A 47 -17.49 -19.32 -3.88
CA ILE A 47 -17.96 -20.59 -3.27
C ILE A 47 -18.62 -20.33 -1.90
N ASP A 48 -18.11 -19.34 -1.17
CA ASP A 48 -18.58 -18.95 0.16
C ASP A 48 -19.87 -18.12 0.13
N GLY A 49 -20.47 -17.92 -1.05
CA GLY A 49 -21.69 -17.12 -1.24
C GLY A 49 -21.48 -15.61 -1.08
N LYS A 50 -20.23 -15.15 -0.94
CA LYS A 50 -19.89 -13.73 -0.81
C LYS A 50 -19.41 -13.15 -2.14
N PRO A 51 -19.73 -11.88 -2.44
CA PRO A 51 -19.26 -11.22 -3.64
C PRO A 51 -17.78 -10.85 -3.49
N GLU A 52 -16.97 -11.33 -4.44
CA GLU A 52 -15.52 -11.11 -4.48
C GLU A 52 -15.09 -10.51 -5.83
N ALA A 53 -13.89 -9.92 -5.87
CA ALA A 53 -13.35 -9.41 -7.12
C ALA A 53 -12.99 -10.58 -8.05
N PHE A 54 -13.37 -10.49 -9.32
CA PHE A 54 -13.03 -11.49 -10.34
C PHE A 54 -11.51 -11.69 -10.48
N HIS A 55 -10.74 -10.61 -10.33
CA HIS A 55 -9.29 -10.63 -10.37
C HIS A 55 -8.73 -9.62 -9.36
N GLN A 56 -7.68 -10.03 -8.64
CA GLN A 56 -6.97 -9.17 -7.71
C GLN A 56 -5.50 -9.10 -8.08
N TYR A 57 -5.01 -7.87 -8.31
CA TYR A 57 -3.59 -7.59 -8.49
C TYR A 57 -3.10 -6.80 -7.29
N THR A 58 -2.26 -7.43 -6.46
CA THR A 58 -1.85 -6.81 -5.19
C THR A 58 -0.65 -5.89 -5.39
N MET A 59 -0.56 -4.85 -4.55
CA MET A 59 0.64 -4.00 -4.49
C MET A 59 1.91 -4.81 -4.22
N ARG A 60 1.79 -5.88 -3.44
CA ARG A 60 2.91 -6.78 -3.13
C ARG A 60 3.44 -7.46 -4.39
N GLN A 61 2.56 -8.07 -5.19
CA GLN A 61 2.95 -8.70 -6.47
C GLN A 61 3.59 -7.68 -7.40
N ALA A 62 3.02 -6.47 -7.49
CA ALA A 62 3.57 -5.40 -8.32
C ALA A 62 4.99 -4.97 -7.92
N ILE A 63 5.33 -5.04 -6.63
CA ILE A 63 6.70 -4.80 -6.14
C ILE A 63 7.62 -5.99 -6.46
N GLU A 64 7.15 -7.22 -6.25
CA GLU A 64 7.91 -8.45 -6.51
C GLU A 64 8.26 -8.61 -8.00
N GLU A 65 7.35 -8.20 -8.89
CA GLU A 65 7.52 -8.20 -10.34
C GLU A 65 8.28 -6.96 -10.86
N GLY A 66 8.52 -5.96 -10.01
CA GLY A 66 9.27 -4.74 -10.35
C GLY A 66 8.48 -3.67 -11.11
N PHE A 67 7.15 -3.75 -11.14
CA PHE A 67 6.29 -2.73 -11.75
C PHE A 67 6.14 -1.47 -10.89
N ILE A 68 6.26 -1.59 -9.56
CA ILE A 68 6.16 -0.48 -8.60
C ILE A 68 7.39 -0.48 -7.68
N LEU A 69 7.93 0.70 -7.37
CA LEU A 69 9.04 0.87 -6.42
C LEU A 69 8.58 0.66 -4.97
N ASP A 70 9.32 -0.15 -4.20
CA ASP A 70 9.09 -0.30 -2.76
C ASP A 70 9.54 0.96 -1.99
N VAL A 71 8.57 1.85 -1.73
CA VAL A 71 8.79 3.07 -0.92
C VAL A 71 8.89 2.79 0.58
N LEU A 72 8.48 1.60 1.05
CA LEU A 72 8.53 1.25 2.47
C LEU A 72 9.94 0.89 2.92
N GLU A 73 10.82 0.43 2.01
CA GLU A 73 12.21 0.08 2.33
C GLU A 73 12.98 1.27 2.97
N ASN A 74 12.60 2.51 2.62
CA ASN A 74 13.25 3.73 3.12
C ASN A 74 12.38 4.54 4.11
N TYR A 75 11.27 3.98 4.60
CA TYR A 75 10.39 4.68 5.53
C TYR A 75 10.99 4.75 6.94
N THR A 76 11.58 5.90 7.28
CA THR A 76 12.07 6.16 8.65
C THR A 76 10.95 6.73 9.51
N THR A 77 10.58 6.05 10.60
CA THR A 77 9.61 6.64 11.53
C THR A 77 10.22 7.82 12.29
N TYR A 78 9.40 8.84 12.59
CA TYR A 78 9.83 10.02 13.34
C TYR A 78 10.44 9.66 14.71
N LYS A 79 9.90 8.63 15.38
CA LYS A 79 10.43 8.15 16.67
C LYS A 79 11.86 7.64 16.54
N THR A 80 12.16 6.88 15.49
CA THR A 80 13.51 6.38 15.23
C THR A 80 14.45 7.52 14.89
N PHE A 81 14.01 8.46 14.05
CA PHE A 81 14.78 9.66 13.71
C PHE A 81 15.13 10.47 14.97
N TRP A 82 14.16 10.70 15.86
CA TRP A 82 14.40 11.43 17.10
C TRP A 82 15.40 10.70 18.00
N LYS A 83 15.25 9.39 18.24
CA LYS A 83 16.24 8.65 19.03
C LYS A 83 17.66 8.82 18.52
N ILE A 84 17.85 8.74 17.20
CA ILE A 84 19.14 8.91 16.54
C ILE A 84 19.68 10.34 16.71
N ALA A 85 18.84 11.36 16.50
CA ALA A 85 19.25 12.75 16.67
C ALA A 85 19.65 13.06 18.12
N LYS A 86 18.94 12.51 19.12
CA LYS A 86 19.29 12.68 20.53
C LYS A 86 20.64 12.07 20.88
N THR A 87 20.89 10.84 20.44
CA THR A 87 22.17 10.16 20.69
C THR A 87 23.36 10.85 20.04
N VAL A 88 23.16 11.65 18.99
CA VAL A 88 24.21 12.43 18.32
C VAL A 88 24.48 13.77 19.02
N ASP A 89 23.48 14.34 19.73
CA ASP A 89 23.69 15.54 20.54
C ASP A 89 24.53 15.27 21.80
N ASP A 90 24.51 14.03 22.29
CA ASP A 90 25.28 13.61 23.48
C ASP A 90 26.77 13.30 23.19
N ASP A 91 27.20 13.20 21.91
CA ASP A 91 28.59 12.87 21.53
C ASP A 91 29.10 13.75 20.36
N PRO A 92 29.82 14.86 20.64
CA PRO A 92 30.02 15.96 19.69
C PRO A 92 31.25 15.85 18.78
N GLU A 93 31.88 14.68 18.63
CA GLU A 93 33.12 14.55 17.82
C GLU A 93 32.92 14.70 16.30
N VAL A 94 31.68 14.70 15.79
CA VAL A 94 31.39 14.75 14.35
C VAL A 94 30.23 15.71 14.04
N SER A 95 30.25 16.38 12.89
CA SER A 95 29.16 17.29 12.49
C SER A 95 27.80 16.57 12.53
N LYS A 96 26.81 17.18 13.22
CA LYS A 96 25.49 16.57 13.50
C LYS A 96 24.81 15.97 12.25
N LYS A 97 24.98 16.62 11.09
CA LYS A 97 24.44 16.17 9.79
C LYS A 97 25.12 14.91 9.26
N GLN A 98 26.43 14.77 9.42
CA GLN A 98 27.17 13.59 8.95
C GLN A 98 26.94 12.39 9.89
N ALA A 99 26.91 12.63 11.20
CA ALA A 99 26.68 11.61 12.22
C ALA A 99 25.28 10.99 12.11
N THR A 100 24.23 11.81 12.00
CA THR A 100 22.84 11.35 11.80
C THR A 100 22.69 10.55 10.51
N LYS A 101 23.27 11.02 9.39
CA LYS A 101 23.24 10.31 8.11
C LYS A 101 23.92 8.93 8.19
N LYS A 102 25.11 8.85 8.81
CA LYS A 102 25.87 7.60 8.96
C LYS A 102 25.16 6.61 9.88
N SER A 103 24.60 7.10 10.99
CA SER A 103 23.81 6.30 11.94
C SER A 103 22.55 5.73 11.29
N LEU A 104 21.81 6.54 10.53
CA LEU A 104 20.66 6.09 9.75
C LEU A 104 21.09 5.01 8.76
N LEU A 105 22.14 5.24 7.96
CA LEU A 105 22.62 4.28 6.96
C LEU A 105 23.02 2.93 7.58
N ASN A 106 23.73 2.94 8.70
CA ASN A 106 24.11 1.74 9.45
C ASN A 106 22.88 1.00 9.99
N THR A 107 21.91 1.74 10.53
CA THR A 107 20.65 1.19 11.06
C THR A 107 19.84 0.53 9.94
N PHE A 108 19.73 1.19 8.79
CA PHE A 108 19.08 0.64 7.60
C PHE A 108 19.74 -0.64 7.10
N HIS A 109 21.08 -0.65 7.02
CA HIS A 109 21.83 -1.83 6.63
C HIS A 109 21.58 -3.03 7.58
N CYS A 110 21.57 -2.78 8.88
CA CYS A 110 21.34 -3.82 9.89
C CYS A 110 19.91 -4.38 9.83
N ILE A 111 18.90 -3.50 9.75
CA ILE A 111 17.48 -3.89 9.66
C ILE A 111 17.23 -4.70 8.38
N ARG A 112 17.74 -4.23 7.23
CA ARG A 112 17.61 -4.91 5.94
C ARG A 112 18.22 -6.31 5.97
N THR A 113 19.40 -6.45 6.58
CA THR A 113 20.08 -7.75 6.73
C THR A 113 19.30 -8.70 7.63
N ALA A 114 18.72 -8.19 8.72
CA ALA A 114 17.87 -8.97 9.62
C ALA A 114 16.57 -9.44 8.97
N LEU A 115 15.90 -8.56 8.20
CA LEU A 115 14.69 -8.90 7.45
C LEU A 115 14.97 -9.97 6.36
N ASN A 116 16.09 -9.85 5.64
CA ASN A 116 16.51 -10.84 4.63
C ASN A 116 16.94 -12.19 5.24
N LYS A 117 17.46 -12.22 6.47
CA LYS A 117 17.66 -13.47 7.21
C LYS A 117 16.31 -14.09 7.61
N LYS A 118 15.36 -13.28 8.10
CA LYS A 118 14.04 -13.77 8.52
C LYS A 118 13.22 -14.32 7.35
N LYS A 119 13.24 -13.67 6.18
CA LYS A 119 12.57 -14.17 4.95
C LYS A 119 13.12 -15.52 4.48
N ARG A 120 14.44 -15.76 4.61
CA ARG A 120 15.08 -17.02 4.22
C ARG A 120 14.79 -18.20 5.14
N ASN A 121 14.34 -17.95 6.37
CA ASN A 121 14.03 -19.00 7.36
C ASN A 121 12.54 -19.40 7.38
N TYR A 122 11.71 -18.82 6.50
CA TYR A 122 10.28 -19.13 6.36
C TYR A 122 9.96 -19.93 5.08
N HIS A 123 11.01 -20.38 4.38
CA HIS A 123 10.97 -21.41 3.34
C HIS A 123 11.82 -22.59 3.80
#